data_AF-A0A1A8EG34-F1
#
_entry.id   AF-A0A1A8EG34-F1
#
_cell.length_a   1.000
_cell.length_b   1.000
_cell.length_c   1.000
_cell.angle_alpha   90.00
_cell.angle_beta   90.00
_cell.angle_gamma   90.00
#
_symmetry.space_group_name_H-M   'P 1'
#
loop_
_entity.id
_entity.type
_entity.pdbx_description
1 polymer ?
#
loop_
_entity_poly.entity_id
_entity_poly.type
_entity_poly.pdbx_seq_one_letter_code
_entity_poly.pdbx_strand_id
1 'polypeptide(L)'
;MDGLTMKKYRREPYHRIFVNRSLAMEKIKCFGFDMDYTLAVYKSPEYESLGFELTVERLVSIGYPQELLSFVYDPSFPTRGLVFDTMYGNLLKVDAYGNILVCVHGFNFLRGPEIRERYPNKFIQRDDTERFYILNTLFNLPETYLFACLVDFFSNCDRYTRGRMLSCLAGDPPTREGYPI
;
A
#
# COMPACT_ATOMS: atom_id res chain seq x y z
N MET A 1 -24.29 34.22 8.34
CA MET A 1 -24.64 32.88 8.87
C MET A 1 -24.40 32.90 10.37
N ASP A 2 -25.43 32.64 11.17
CA ASP A 2 -25.38 32.82 12.63
C ASP A 2 -24.37 31.90 13.34
N GLY A 3 -23.69 32.43 14.36
CA GLY A 3 -22.67 31.70 15.12
C GLY A 3 -23.20 30.52 15.96
N LEU A 4 -24.51 30.50 16.27
CA LEU A 4 -25.15 29.38 16.97
C LEU A 4 -25.30 28.14 16.10
N THR A 5 -25.64 28.30 14.82
CA THR A 5 -25.78 27.19 13.86
C THR A 5 -24.43 26.53 13.58
N MET A 6 -23.33 27.30 13.50
CA MET A 6 -21.97 26.75 13.36
C MET A 6 -21.49 25.96 14.58
N LYS A 7 -21.81 26.40 15.81
CA LYS A 7 -21.43 25.65 17.04
C LYS A 7 -22.12 24.29 17.13
N LYS A 8 -23.34 24.18 16.62
CA LYS A 8 -24.11 22.91 16.61
C LYS A 8 -23.48 21.90 15.64
N TYR A 9 -23.04 22.34 14.47
CA TYR A 9 -22.48 21.48 13.40
C TYR A 9 -21.18 20.78 13.80
N ARG A 10 -20.34 21.42 14.62
CA ARG A 10 -19.01 20.90 15.03
C ARG A 10 -19.04 19.82 16.13
N ARG A 11 -20.23 19.42 16.59
CA ARG A 11 -20.35 18.37 17.62
C ARG A 11 -20.26 16.96 17.05
N GLU A 12 -20.71 16.76 15.83
CA GLU A 12 -20.67 15.44 15.22
C GLU A 12 -19.24 15.06 14.82
N PRO A 13 -18.81 13.79 14.98
CA PRO A 13 -17.43 13.40 14.73
C PRO A 13 -16.94 13.72 13.30
N TYR A 14 -17.82 13.61 12.30
CA TYR A 14 -17.49 13.83 10.89
C TYR A 14 -17.28 15.31 10.51
N HIS A 15 -17.66 16.24 11.40
CA HIS A 15 -17.47 17.69 11.24
C HIS A 15 -16.46 18.29 12.24
N ARG A 16 -15.76 17.44 13.01
CA ARG A 16 -14.91 17.86 14.12
C ARG A 16 -13.45 17.99 13.70
N ILE A 17 -12.76 18.99 14.24
CA ILE A 17 -11.29 19.09 14.20
C ILE A 17 -10.77 18.46 15.50
N PHE A 18 -9.96 17.39 15.38
CA PHE A 18 -9.36 16.71 16.53
C PHE A 18 -8.10 17.44 17.03
N VAL A 19 -7.79 17.30 18.32
CA VAL A 19 -6.70 18.03 18.99
C VAL A 19 -5.78 17.06 19.71
N ASN A 20 -4.56 16.89 19.20
CA ASN A 20 -3.50 16.14 19.88
C ASN A 20 -2.67 17.04 20.83
N ARG A 21 -2.46 18.30 20.46
CA ARG A 21 -1.77 19.34 21.25
C ARG A 21 -2.56 20.63 21.17
N SER A 22 -2.67 21.36 22.29
CA SER A 22 -3.37 22.63 22.35
C SER A 22 -2.77 23.66 21.38
N LEU A 23 -3.62 24.34 20.60
CA LEU A 23 -3.21 25.34 19.62
C LEU A 23 -4.14 26.55 19.68
N ALA A 24 -3.59 27.72 19.96
CA ALA A 24 -4.33 28.98 20.02
C ALA A 24 -4.39 29.63 18.63
N MET A 25 -5.54 29.51 17.95
CA MET A 25 -5.72 29.95 16.56
C MET A 25 -5.45 31.45 16.34
N GLU A 26 -5.64 32.30 17.35
CA GLU A 26 -5.35 33.75 17.30
C GLU A 26 -3.87 34.07 17.01
N LYS A 27 -2.97 33.13 17.35
CA LYS A 27 -1.52 33.28 17.15
C LYS A 27 -1.07 32.92 15.74
N ILE A 28 -1.90 32.24 14.94
CA ILE A 28 -1.58 31.81 13.58
C ILE A 28 -1.75 32.99 12.61
N LYS A 29 -0.72 33.28 11.80
CA LYS A 29 -0.71 34.40 10.84
C LYS A 29 -0.69 33.98 9.37
N CYS A 30 -0.34 32.73 9.09
CA CYS A 30 -0.28 32.17 7.75
C CYS A 30 -0.96 30.80 7.73
N PHE A 31 -1.66 30.50 6.64
CA PHE A 31 -2.29 29.21 6.39
C PHE A 31 -1.71 28.64 5.09
N GLY A 32 -0.92 27.57 5.19
CA GLY A 32 -0.40 26.84 4.04
C GLY A 32 -1.30 25.66 3.71
N PHE A 33 -1.46 25.37 2.42
CA PHE A 33 -2.23 24.23 1.93
C PHE A 33 -1.40 23.43 0.95
N ASP A 34 -1.45 22.11 1.10
CA ASP A 34 -1.07 21.18 0.04
C ASP A 34 -2.26 20.97 -0.91
N MET A 35 -2.03 20.43 -2.11
CA MET A 35 -3.07 20.26 -3.12
C MET A 35 -3.71 18.88 -3.03
N ASP A 36 -2.96 17.83 -3.34
CA ASP A 36 -3.53 16.51 -3.60
C ASP A 36 -3.90 15.78 -2.30
N TYR A 37 -5.10 15.21 -2.29
CA TYR A 37 -5.74 14.64 -1.09
C TYR A 37 -5.87 15.61 0.10
N THR A 38 -5.62 16.91 -0.09
CA THR A 38 -5.82 17.97 0.91
C THR A 38 -6.91 18.95 0.45
N LEU A 39 -6.68 19.67 -0.65
CA LEU A 39 -7.71 20.49 -1.31
C LEU A 39 -8.45 19.71 -2.40
N ALA A 40 -7.70 18.95 -3.19
CA ALA A 40 -8.21 18.09 -4.24
C ALA A 40 -8.32 16.64 -3.73
N VAL A 41 -9.47 16.31 -3.15
CA VAL A 41 -9.76 14.93 -2.71
C VAL A 41 -10.31 14.14 -3.89
N TYR A 42 -9.52 13.21 -4.40
CA TYR A 42 -9.95 12.32 -5.48
C TYR A 42 -11.05 11.37 -5.01
N LYS A 43 -11.94 11.01 -5.93
CA LYS A 43 -13.05 10.09 -5.65
C LYS A 43 -12.54 8.65 -5.60
N SER A 44 -12.96 7.94 -4.56
CA SER A 44 -12.67 6.53 -4.36
C SER A 44 -13.93 5.70 -4.67
N PRO A 45 -13.81 4.57 -5.40
CA PRO A 45 -12.56 3.92 -5.82
C PRO A 45 -12.05 4.32 -7.21
N GLU A 46 -12.71 5.24 -7.92
CA GLU A 46 -12.45 5.45 -9.36
C GLU A 46 -11.02 5.93 -9.65
N TYR A 47 -10.46 6.80 -8.81
CA TYR A 47 -9.10 7.30 -9.00
C TYR A 47 -8.06 6.22 -8.74
N GLU A 48 -8.25 5.41 -7.70
CA GLU A 48 -7.39 4.26 -7.40
C GLU A 48 -7.46 3.21 -8.50
N SER A 49 -8.65 2.88 -9.01
CA SER A 49 -8.83 1.95 -10.13
C SER A 49 -8.10 2.43 -11.38
N LEU A 50 -8.22 3.71 -11.73
CA LEU A 50 -7.49 4.28 -12.87
C LEU A 50 -5.96 4.17 -12.68
N GLY A 51 -5.46 4.50 -11.49
CA GLY A 51 -4.04 4.35 -11.18
C GLY A 51 -3.56 2.91 -11.27
N PHE A 52 -4.39 1.96 -10.83
CA PHE A 52 -4.11 0.52 -10.90
C PHE A 52 -4.02 0.04 -12.36
N GLU A 53 -5.03 0.34 -13.17
CA GLU A 53 -5.10 -0.04 -14.60
C GLU A 53 -3.89 0.46 -15.38
N LEU A 54 -3.58 1.76 -15.27
CA LEU A 54 -2.43 2.36 -15.96
C LEU A 54 -1.09 1.76 -15.50
N THR A 55 -0.97 1.41 -14.22
CA THR A 55 0.25 0.77 -13.69
C THR A 55 0.39 -0.65 -14.24
N VAL A 56 -0.70 -1.42 -14.28
CA VAL A 56 -0.73 -2.77 -14.86
C VAL A 56 -0.36 -2.73 -16.35
N GLU A 57 -0.97 -1.84 -17.13
CA GLU A 57 -0.63 -1.62 -18.54
C GLU A 57 0.85 -1.27 -18.70
N ARG A 58 1.38 -0.41 -17.84
CA ARG A 58 2.80 -0.03 -17.86
C ARG A 58 3.70 -1.24 -17.58
N LEU A 59 3.41 -2.06 -16.58
CA LEU A 59 4.18 -3.27 -16.28
C LEU A 59 4.19 -4.24 -17.46
N VAL A 60 3.03 -4.48 -18.08
CA VAL A 60 2.93 -5.34 -19.25
C VAL A 60 3.73 -4.77 -20.43
N SER A 61 3.70 -3.45 -20.63
CA SER A 61 4.48 -2.78 -21.68
C SER A 61 6.01 -2.95 -21.54
N ILE A 62 6.51 -3.17 -20.32
CA ILE A 62 7.94 -3.39 -20.05
C ILE A 62 8.31 -4.88 -19.93
N GLY A 63 7.39 -5.79 -20.22
CA GLY A 63 7.66 -7.22 -20.37
C GLY A 63 7.07 -8.14 -19.29
N TYR A 64 6.22 -7.63 -18.40
CA TYR A 64 5.47 -8.51 -17.50
C TYR A 64 4.43 -9.35 -18.26
N PRO A 65 3.98 -10.49 -17.70
CA PRO A 65 3.04 -11.40 -18.36
C PRO A 65 1.71 -10.71 -18.72
N GLN A 66 1.15 -11.05 -19.89
CA GLN A 66 -0.11 -10.47 -20.39
C GLN A 66 -1.31 -10.79 -19.48
N GLU A 67 -1.21 -11.87 -18.70
CA GLU A 67 -2.22 -12.27 -17.72
C GLU A 67 -2.51 -11.18 -16.68
N LEU A 68 -1.55 -10.27 -16.40
CA LEU A 68 -1.75 -9.16 -15.48
C LEU A 68 -2.87 -8.21 -15.93
N LEU A 69 -3.14 -8.09 -17.24
CA LEU A 69 -4.24 -7.27 -17.77
C LEU A 69 -5.64 -7.75 -17.31
N SER A 70 -5.73 -8.97 -16.76
CA SER A 70 -6.97 -9.50 -16.18
C SER A 70 -7.22 -9.05 -14.74
N PHE A 71 -6.24 -8.39 -14.09
CA PHE A 71 -6.42 -7.90 -12.73
C PHE A 71 -7.43 -6.75 -12.70
N VAL A 72 -8.28 -6.77 -11.68
CA VAL A 72 -9.28 -5.72 -11.41
C VAL A 72 -9.03 -5.20 -10.00
N TYR A 73 -8.95 -3.89 -9.84
CA TYR A 73 -8.71 -3.28 -8.52
C TYR A 73 -9.85 -3.60 -7.54
N ASP A 74 -9.50 -4.09 -6.35
CA ASP A 74 -10.43 -4.33 -5.25
C ASP A 74 -10.15 -3.37 -4.08
N PRO A 75 -11.00 -2.34 -3.85
CA PRO A 75 -10.80 -1.37 -2.78
C PRO A 75 -11.01 -1.95 -1.38
N SER A 76 -11.54 -3.17 -1.24
CA SER A 76 -11.78 -3.80 0.07
C SER A 76 -10.53 -4.39 0.70
N PHE A 77 -9.48 -4.65 -0.08
CA PHE A 77 -8.24 -5.25 0.40
C PHE A 77 -7.24 -4.23 1.01
N PRO A 78 -6.80 -3.17 0.30
CA PRO A 78 -5.70 -2.35 0.77
C PRO A 78 -6.12 -1.45 1.94
N THR A 79 -5.24 -1.31 2.92
CA THR A 79 -5.33 -0.29 3.96
C THR A 79 -4.09 0.58 3.91
N ARG A 80 -4.24 1.90 4.03
CA ARG A 80 -3.10 2.82 4.05
C ARG A 80 -2.18 2.57 5.26
N GLY A 81 -0.87 2.74 5.06
CA GLY A 81 0.15 2.62 6.10
C GLY A 81 0.69 1.21 6.31
N LEU A 82 0.44 0.29 5.37
CA LEU A 82 1.11 -1.00 5.35
C LEU A 82 2.60 -0.83 5.00
N VAL A 83 3.39 -1.84 5.36
CA VAL A 83 4.81 -1.94 5.04
C VAL A 83 5.00 -3.11 4.09
N PHE A 84 5.62 -2.88 2.95
CA PHE A 84 6.02 -3.93 2.03
C PHE A 84 7.45 -4.38 2.37
N ASP A 85 7.63 -5.68 2.61
CA ASP A 85 8.94 -6.31 2.79
C ASP A 85 9.45 -6.81 1.45
N THR A 86 10.41 -6.11 0.85
CA THR A 86 10.95 -6.44 -0.47
C THR A 86 11.72 -7.77 -0.49
N MET A 87 12.21 -8.23 0.66
CA MET A 87 12.97 -9.48 0.77
C MET A 87 12.06 -10.71 0.67
N TYR A 88 10.87 -10.64 1.25
CA TYR A 88 9.95 -11.79 1.34
C TYR A 88 8.64 -11.62 0.57
N GLY A 89 8.38 -10.43 0.01
CA GLY A 89 7.15 -10.13 -0.72
C GLY A 89 5.91 -10.14 0.18
N ASN A 90 6.04 -9.70 1.43
CA ASN A 90 4.93 -9.66 2.38
C ASN A 90 4.44 -8.23 2.61
N LEU A 91 3.12 -8.08 2.72
CA LEU A 91 2.49 -6.88 3.26
C LEU A 91 2.29 -7.02 4.76
N LEU A 92 2.81 -6.06 5.51
CA LEU A 92 2.84 -6.07 6.97
C LEU A 92 2.05 -4.89 7.52
N LYS A 93 1.16 -5.18 8.47
CA LYS A 93 0.60 -4.16 9.36
C LYS A 93 1.40 -4.19 10.66
N VAL A 94 2.00 -3.06 11.01
CA VAL A 94 2.88 -2.96 12.18
C VAL A 94 2.43 -1.87 13.14
N ASP A 95 2.81 -2.01 14.41
CA ASP A 95 2.65 -0.95 15.40
C ASP A 95 3.79 0.09 15.33
N ALA A 96 3.77 1.07 16.25
CA ALA A 96 4.79 2.12 16.32
C ALA A 96 6.20 1.58 16.60
N TYR A 97 6.32 0.40 17.20
CA TYR A 97 7.59 -0.24 17.53
C TYR A 97 8.04 -1.23 16.45
N GLY A 98 7.26 -1.45 15.38
CA GLY A 98 7.60 -2.43 14.34
C GLY A 98 7.18 -3.86 14.66
N ASN A 99 6.36 -4.09 15.69
CA ASN A 99 5.78 -5.40 15.94
C ASN A 99 4.71 -5.71 14.88
N ILE A 100 4.73 -6.93 14.36
CA ILE A 100 3.82 -7.39 13.30
C ILE A 100 2.45 -7.73 13.90
N LEU A 101 1.44 -6.98 13.48
CA LEU A 101 0.03 -7.19 13.81
C LEU A 101 -0.66 -8.11 12.79
N VAL A 102 -0.37 -7.89 11.50
CA VAL A 102 -0.89 -8.68 10.37
C VAL A 102 0.24 -8.89 9.37
N CYS A 103 0.29 -10.07 8.76
CA CYS A 103 1.21 -10.39 7.67
C CYS A 103 0.43 -11.12 6.57
N VAL A 104 0.55 -10.64 5.34
CA VAL A 104 -0.11 -11.23 4.17
C VAL A 104 0.93 -11.50 3.09
N HIS A 105 0.90 -12.69 2.50
CA HIS A 105 1.70 -13.08 1.35
C HIS A 105 0.78 -13.32 0.16
N GLY A 106 0.81 -12.44 -0.83
CA GLY A 106 -0.23 -12.40 -1.86
C GLY A 106 -1.58 -12.10 -1.23
N PHE A 107 -2.54 -13.03 -1.35
CA PHE A 107 -3.83 -12.97 -0.63
C PHE A 107 -3.93 -13.92 0.57
N ASN A 108 -2.83 -14.62 0.92
CA ASN A 108 -2.81 -15.53 2.06
C ASN A 108 -2.42 -14.81 3.36
N PHE A 109 -3.33 -14.79 4.33
CA PHE A 109 -3.08 -14.24 5.66
C PHE A 109 -2.31 -15.25 6.51
N LEU A 110 -1.06 -14.91 6.84
CA LEU A 110 -0.18 -15.80 7.58
C LEU A 110 -0.53 -15.81 9.08
N ARG A 111 -0.50 -17.00 9.69
CA ARG A 111 -0.71 -17.16 11.13
C ARG A 111 0.58 -16.99 11.91
N GLY A 112 0.45 -16.83 13.22
CA GLY A 112 1.57 -16.59 14.13
C GLY A 112 2.79 -17.52 13.96
N PRO A 113 2.62 -18.85 13.81
CA PRO A 113 3.75 -19.76 13.56
C PRO A 113 4.45 -19.50 12.22
N GLU A 114 3.70 -19.37 11.12
CA GLU A 114 4.23 -19.11 9.76
C GLU A 114 4.95 -17.76 9.69
N ILE A 115 4.45 -16.75 10.42
CA ILE A 115 5.13 -15.47 10.56
C ILE A 115 6.49 -15.65 11.24
N ARG A 116 6.60 -16.50 12.26
CA ARG A 116 7.86 -16.70 13.01
C ARG A 116 8.96 -17.37 12.19
N GLU A 117 8.60 -18.11 11.15
CA GLU A 117 9.59 -18.69 10.23
C GLU A 117 10.39 -17.61 9.50
N ARG A 118 9.72 -16.51 9.11
CA ARG A 118 10.33 -15.38 8.39
C ARG A 118 10.75 -14.23 9.32
N TYR A 119 10.00 -14.05 10.41
CA TYR A 119 10.16 -13.00 11.41
C TYR A 119 10.17 -13.62 12.82
N PRO A 120 11.30 -14.21 13.27
CA PRO A 120 11.35 -14.98 14.53
C PRO A 120 10.83 -14.22 15.75
N ASN A 121 11.17 -12.93 15.84
CA ASN A 121 10.73 -12.04 16.93
C ASN A 121 9.40 -11.30 16.63
N LYS A 122 8.70 -11.63 15.53
CA LYS A 122 7.52 -10.91 15.02
C LYS A 122 7.72 -9.38 14.96
N PHE A 123 8.89 -8.97 14.53
CA PHE A 123 9.36 -7.59 14.56
C PHE A 123 10.13 -7.28 13.28
N ILE A 124 10.03 -6.04 12.82
CA ILE A 124 10.83 -5.50 11.72
C ILE A 124 11.57 -4.23 12.17
N GLN A 125 12.77 -4.02 11.63
CA GLN A 125 13.51 -2.77 11.78
C GLN A 125 12.99 -1.78 10.74
N ARG A 126 11.97 -1.00 11.08
CA ARG A 126 11.28 -0.10 10.14
C ARG A 126 12.20 0.95 9.48
N ASP A 127 13.30 1.27 10.13
CA ASP A 127 14.29 2.23 9.63
C ASP A 127 15.23 1.63 8.57
N ASP A 128 15.19 0.31 8.37
CA ASP A 128 15.82 -0.35 7.22
C ASP A 128 14.98 -0.09 5.95
N THR A 129 15.14 1.13 5.42
CA THR A 129 14.38 1.64 4.27
C THR A 129 14.74 0.98 2.94
N GLU A 130 15.89 0.30 2.85
CA GLU A 130 16.26 -0.49 1.66
C GLU A 130 15.39 -1.74 1.52
N ARG A 131 15.00 -2.32 2.66
CA ARG A 131 14.16 -3.50 2.72
C ARG A 131 12.67 -3.19 2.87
N PHE A 132 12.32 -2.24 3.74
CA PHE A 132 10.95 -1.99 4.15
C PHE A 132 10.43 -0.68 3.55
N TYR A 133 9.45 -0.80 2.66
CA TYR A 133 8.80 0.35 2.04
C TYR A 133 7.46 0.65 2.71
N ILE A 134 7.27 1.88 3.22
CA ILE A 134 6.07 2.28 3.95
C ILE A 134 5.07 3.00 3.01
N LEU A 135 3.89 2.42 2.85
CA LEU A 135 2.84 2.82 1.92
C LEU A 135 1.92 3.87 2.56
N ASN A 136 2.43 5.10 2.74
CA ASN A 136 1.84 6.10 3.63
C ASN A 136 0.71 6.96 3.06
N THR A 137 0.64 7.12 1.74
CA THR A 137 -0.30 8.04 1.06
C THR A 137 -1.46 7.29 0.42
N LEU A 138 -2.53 8.00 0.07
CA LEU A 138 -3.65 7.40 -0.67
C LEU A 138 -3.26 7.02 -2.10
N PHE A 139 -2.24 7.66 -2.68
CA PHE A 139 -1.64 7.24 -3.95
C PHE A 139 -1.03 5.84 -3.89
N ASN A 140 -0.68 5.35 -2.69
CA ASN A 140 -0.08 4.03 -2.53
C ASN A 140 -1.13 2.90 -2.47
N LEU A 141 -2.44 3.18 -2.47
CA LEU A 141 -3.47 2.14 -2.41
C LEU A 141 -3.47 1.20 -3.64
N PRO A 142 -3.38 1.70 -4.88
CA PRO A 142 -3.28 0.85 -6.06
C PRO A 142 -2.07 -0.09 -6.03
N GLU A 143 -0.87 0.43 -5.74
CA GLU A 143 0.35 -0.38 -5.67
C GLU A 143 0.32 -1.37 -4.50
N THR A 144 -0.32 -1.03 -3.37
CA THR A 144 -0.51 -1.95 -2.24
C THR A 144 -1.28 -3.19 -2.68
N TYR A 145 -2.38 -3.00 -3.42
CA TYR A 145 -3.16 -4.10 -3.96
C TYR A 145 -2.38 -4.85 -5.04
N LEU A 146 -1.69 -4.12 -5.93
CA LEU A 146 -0.90 -4.72 -7.00
C LEU A 146 0.23 -5.61 -6.49
N PHE A 147 0.92 -5.24 -5.41
CA PHE A 147 1.92 -6.11 -4.79
C PHE A 147 1.32 -7.45 -4.34
N ALA A 148 0.12 -7.43 -3.74
CA ALA A 148 -0.59 -8.64 -3.37
C ALA A 148 -0.96 -9.48 -4.62
N CYS A 149 -1.51 -8.85 -5.66
CA CYS A 149 -1.84 -9.54 -6.91
C CYS A 149 -0.61 -10.21 -7.54
N LEU A 150 0.52 -9.50 -7.63
CA LEU A 150 1.74 -10.02 -8.24
C LEU A 150 2.30 -11.20 -7.44
N VAL A 151 2.40 -11.05 -6.11
CA VAL A 151 2.90 -12.12 -5.24
C VAL A 151 1.99 -13.34 -5.33
N ASP A 152 0.66 -13.16 -5.33
CA ASP A 152 -0.29 -14.27 -5.48
C ASP A 152 -0.16 -14.95 -6.85
N PHE A 153 -0.17 -14.17 -7.93
CA PHE A 153 -0.05 -14.68 -9.30
C PHE A 153 1.21 -15.51 -9.51
N PHE A 154 2.37 -15.00 -9.10
CA PHE A 154 3.64 -15.71 -9.29
C PHE A 154 3.80 -16.88 -8.31
N SER A 155 3.16 -16.87 -7.15
CA SER A 155 3.17 -18.00 -6.22
C SER A 155 2.33 -19.18 -6.72
N ASN A 156 1.26 -18.89 -7.46
CA ASN A 156 0.29 -19.89 -7.92
C ASN A 156 0.48 -20.30 -9.40
N CYS A 157 1.42 -19.69 -10.12
CA CYS A 157 1.67 -20.02 -11.53
C CYS A 157 2.89 -20.96 -11.67
N ASP A 158 2.62 -22.21 -12.07
CA ASP A 158 3.65 -23.25 -12.26
C ASP A 158 4.76 -22.88 -13.27
N ARG A 159 4.50 -21.92 -14.16
CA ARG A 159 5.47 -21.44 -15.15
C ARG A 159 6.59 -20.60 -14.55
N TYR A 160 6.43 -20.12 -13.31
CA TYR A 160 7.36 -19.19 -12.66
C TYR A 160 7.89 -19.72 -11.31
N THR A 161 7.60 -20.98 -10.95
CA THR A 161 7.99 -21.53 -9.64
C THR A 161 9.48 -21.85 -9.53
N ARG A 162 10.05 -21.36 -8.41
CA ARG A 162 11.39 -21.63 -7.82
C ARG A 162 12.62 -21.19 -8.62
N GLY A 163 12.91 -19.88 -8.56
CA GLY A 163 14.28 -19.40 -8.73
C GLY A 163 14.48 -17.90 -8.89
N ARG A 164 13.46 -17.15 -9.35
CA ARG A 164 13.61 -15.72 -9.74
C ARG A 164 12.43 -14.81 -9.38
N MET A 165 11.71 -15.07 -8.29
CA MET A 165 10.57 -14.21 -7.90
C MET A 165 11.00 -12.76 -7.55
N LEU A 166 12.23 -12.58 -7.04
CA LEU A 166 12.70 -11.28 -6.55
C LEU A 166 13.18 -10.32 -7.65
N SER A 167 13.67 -10.81 -8.79
CA SER A 167 14.04 -9.93 -9.92
C SER A 167 12.79 -9.26 -10.53
N CYS A 168 11.67 -9.99 -10.58
CA CYS A 168 10.40 -9.51 -11.10
C CYS A 168 9.67 -8.52 -10.18
N LEU A 169 10.09 -8.32 -8.93
CA LEU A 169 9.50 -7.30 -8.05
C LEU A 169 10.39 -6.05 -7.96
N ALA A 170 11.65 -6.15 -8.42
CA ALA A 170 12.63 -5.07 -8.49
C ALA A 170 12.63 -4.32 -9.83
N GLY A 171 11.73 -4.66 -10.76
CA GLY A 171 11.59 -4.02 -12.07
C GLY A 171 12.28 -4.73 -13.24
N ASP A 172 12.90 -5.90 -13.02
CA ASP A 172 13.47 -6.70 -14.10
C ASP A 172 12.45 -7.69 -14.67
N PRO A 173 12.29 -7.78 -16.00
CA PRO A 173 11.35 -8.74 -16.59
C PRO A 173 11.77 -10.19 -16.31
N PRO A 174 10.82 -11.12 -16.09
CA PRO A 174 11.14 -12.54 -15.97
C PRO A 174 11.76 -13.05 -17.28
N THR A 175 13.02 -13.46 -17.23
CA THR A 175 13.64 -14.24 -18.31
C THR A 175 12.96 -15.59 -18.41
N ARG A 176 12.28 -15.87 -19.54
CA ARG A 176 11.82 -17.22 -19.88
C ARG A 176 13.03 -18.15 -20.03
N GLU A 177 12.96 -19.37 -19.47
CA GLU A 177 13.88 -20.42 -19.87
C GLU A 177 13.75 -20.66 -21.39
N GLY A 178 14.87 -20.60 -22.11
CA GLY A 178 14.96 -21.12 -23.48
C GLY A 178 14.99 -20.12 -24.63
N TYR A 179 15.08 -18.81 -24.40
CA TYR A 179 15.41 -17.85 -25.47
C TYR A 179 16.58 -16.97 -25.05
N PRO A 180 17.77 -17.10 -25.66
CA PRO A 180 18.83 -16.12 -25.49
C PRO A 180 18.45 -14.82 -26.22
N ILE A 181 19.04 -13.73 -25.75
CA ILE A 181 18.98 -12.38 -26.31
C ILE A 181 19.34 -12.39 -27.80
#